data_AF-A0A9P7JHT1-F1
#
_entry.id   AF-A0A9P7JHT1-F1
#
_cell.length_a   1.000
_cell.length_b   1.000
_cell.length_c   1.000
_cell.angle_alpha   90.00
_cell.angle_beta   90.00
_cell.angle_gamma   90.00
#
_symmetry.space_group_name_H-M   'P 1'
#
loop_
_entity.id
_entity.type
_entity.pdbx_description
1 polymer ?
#
loop_
_entity_poly.entity_id
_entity_poly.type
_entity_poly.pdbx_seq_one_letter_code
_entity_poly.pdbx_strand_id
1 'polypeptide(L)'
;MRFEVRFTTHSVTANIETADDFKSNEMSSPSTSPSAQEIWKWTFTKEANAPCFIRDALAMKESNTRDADFYWLGHIPCRTVIIVGIVVGIQDYEKRTMYTIDDSTAVIDCVLRHRLPPKAPTNADASRSVQKSKWEATSPIPPPPPPTPVTAIGYPVQVIGKVVLFYDTRQIVAESIEPCQSTNDQWKHWKTVVELHKSRYSVAKPFEIPAPLAVSSCETGSDGNSHEKLPAAASNIASSSKRQTCALASGAGIRVPRTPLKRPLHDHAPSSPITDSTTSAPSSPIKHGSTMTDLFSTPTKRPRIPLDQTPKARTVSTTHDMTPRASALKDSAPRRPAFTLSHLRRVPELALLACRVVYTETKRRARAERDAEREKAVQTHKTSSNIPYMPRVKMKRLFSWAVLKLYEEGSIVLWDKPLMPVPVSGLRPPGSGDTSGLWKTPNDTASCSSVNNSVFSTANSTMFSSTGASSSKFVMSEEDAYLSDPPMYEEDEAYVSVTPTLLAAPVREIMRAKGIRGKSAKVGAEEVTRCLRREDARWARIGAWAVEETMDMILGE
;
A
#
# COMPACT_ATOMS: atom_id res chain seq x y z
N MET A 1 -12.42 7.04 13.12
CA MET A 1 -13.10 5.87 13.76
C MET A 1 -12.42 4.57 13.33
N ARG A 2 -12.15 3.63 14.26
CA ARG A 2 -11.56 2.31 13.96
C ARG A 2 -12.58 1.22 14.31
N PHE A 3 -13.11 0.50 13.33
CA PHE A 3 -13.99 -0.65 13.58
C PHE A 3 -13.14 -1.90 13.83
N GLU A 4 -12.99 -2.26 15.10
CA GLU A 4 -12.30 -3.48 15.52
C GLU A 4 -13.26 -4.68 15.39
N VAL A 5 -13.26 -5.34 14.22
CA VAL A 5 -14.04 -6.57 13.99
C VAL A 5 -13.26 -7.76 14.56
N ARG A 6 -13.60 -8.17 15.78
CA ARG A 6 -13.09 -9.40 16.39
C ARG A 6 -13.82 -10.61 15.81
N PHE A 7 -13.08 -11.53 15.20
CA PHE A 7 -13.58 -12.85 14.82
C PHE A 7 -13.24 -13.85 15.92
N THR A 8 -14.24 -14.30 16.68
CA THR A 8 -14.13 -15.39 17.66
C THR A 8 -14.27 -16.73 16.94
N THR A 9 -13.18 -17.48 16.81
CA THR A 9 -13.21 -18.85 16.30
C THR A 9 -13.61 -19.83 17.40
N HIS A 10 -14.91 -20.11 17.54
CA HIS A 10 -15.37 -21.17 18.43
C HIS A 10 -15.18 -22.54 17.78
N SER A 11 -14.20 -23.29 18.27
CA SER A 11 -14.04 -24.73 18.00
C SER A 11 -15.14 -25.51 18.74
N VAL A 12 -16.27 -25.75 18.09
CA VAL A 12 -17.34 -26.61 18.62
C VAL A 12 -17.11 -28.05 18.16
N THR A 13 -16.51 -28.87 19.02
CA THR A 13 -16.58 -30.33 18.91
C THR A 13 -17.95 -30.81 19.38
N ALA A 14 -18.87 -31.03 18.43
CA ALA A 14 -20.16 -31.61 18.73
C ALA A 14 -20.06 -33.14 18.82
N ASN A 15 -20.29 -33.70 20.02
CA ASN A 15 -20.61 -35.12 20.16
C ASN A 15 -22.04 -35.33 19.64
N ILE A 16 -22.20 -36.25 18.69
CA ILE A 16 -23.52 -36.66 18.19
C ILE A 16 -23.97 -37.86 19.04
N GLU A 17 -24.92 -37.61 19.93
CA GLU A 17 -25.62 -38.65 20.68
C GLU A 17 -26.94 -38.96 19.94
N THR A 18 -27.18 -40.24 19.68
CA THR A 18 -28.31 -40.71 18.86
C THR A 18 -29.60 -40.83 19.69
N ALA A 19 -30.69 -40.22 19.23
CA ALA A 19 -32.03 -40.46 19.74
C ALA A 19 -33.06 -40.55 18.60
N ASP A 20 -33.90 -41.57 18.72
CA ASP A 20 -34.75 -42.17 17.70
C ASP A 20 -35.95 -41.35 17.16
N ASP A 21 -36.24 -41.65 15.88
CA ASP A 21 -37.56 -41.95 15.30
C ASP A 21 -38.68 -40.89 15.35
N PHE A 22 -38.76 -40.09 14.27
CA PHE A 22 -40.03 -39.54 13.75
C PHE A 22 -40.09 -39.66 12.23
N LYS A 23 -40.84 -40.65 11.72
CA LYS A 23 -41.09 -40.85 10.29
C LYS A 23 -42.11 -39.84 9.73
N SER A 24 -41.66 -38.69 9.28
CA SER A 24 -42.36 -37.88 8.29
C SER A 24 -41.89 -38.26 6.88
N ASN A 25 -42.76 -38.88 6.09
CA ASN A 25 -42.46 -39.41 4.75
C ASN A 25 -42.43 -38.30 3.69
N GLU A 26 -41.52 -37.34 3.84
CA GLU A 26 -41.28 -36.28 2.87
C GLU A 26 -40.29 -36.78 1.81
N MET A 27 -40.72 -36.81 0.54
CA MET A 27 -39.91 -37.26 -0.61
C MET A 27 -38.83 -36.23 -0.94
N SER A 28 -37.85 -36.09 -0.04
CA SER A 28 -36.63 -35.35 -0.28
C SER A 28 -35.87 -35.99 -1.45
N SER A 29 -35.90 -35.32 -2.60
CA SER A 29 -35.05 -35.69 -3.73
C SER A 29 -33.58 -35.60 -3.28
N PRO A 30 -32.76 -36.64 -3.50
CA PRO A 30 -31.40 -36.67 -2.99
C PRO A 30 -30.60 -35.50 -3.57
N SER A 31 -30.21 -34.56 -2.70
CA SER A 31 -29.44 -33.36 -3.03
C SER A 31 -28.02 -33.73 -3.44
N THR A 32 -27.92 -34.24 -4.67
CA THR A 32 -26.68 -34.71 -5.26
C THR A 32 -25.75 -33.50 -5.38
N SER A 33 -24.67 -33.51 -4.60
CA SER A 33 -23.68 -32.44 -4.62
C SER A 33 -23.12 -32.29 -6.04
N PRO A 34 -22.97 -31.07 -6.57
CA PRO A 34 -22.59 -30.86 -7.96
C PRO A 34 -21.22 -31.48 -8.26
N SER A 35 -21.11 -32.14 -9.41
CA SER A 35 -19.86 -32.77 -9.83
C SER A 35 -18.78 -31.71 -10.11
N ALA A 36 -17.50 -32.10 -9.99
CA ALA A 36 -16.38 -31.22 -10.28
C ALA A 36 -16.41 -30.66 -11.72
N GLN A 37 -16.99 -31.40 -12.67
CA GLN A 37 -17.17 -30.96 -14.06
C GLN A 37 -18.26 -29.89 -14.19
N GLU A 38 -19.37 -30.00 -13.46
CA GLU A 38 -20.42 -28.98 -13.43
C GLU A 38 -19.93 -27.70 -12.74
N ILE A 39 -19.20 -27.84 -11.63
CA ILE A 39 -18.54 -26.72 -10.94
C ILE A 39 -17.57 -26.01 -11.89
N TRP A 40 -16.68 -26.77 -12.54
CA TRP A 40 -15.74 -26.22 -13.52
C TRP A 40 -16.45 -25.50 -14.67
N LYS A 41 -17.53 -26.09 -15.21
CA LYS A 41 -18.37 -25.45 -16.23
C LYS A 41 -18.98 -24.14 -15.73
N TRP A 42 -19.43 -24.07 -14.47
CA TRP A 42 -19.93 -22.84 -13.86
C TRP A 42 -18.83 -21.77 -13.72
N THR A 43 -17.57 -22.14 -13.52
CA THR A 43 -16.45 -21.16 -13.39
C THR A 43 -16.16 -20.35 -14.66
N PHE A 44 -16.78 -20.69 -15.80
CA PHE A 44 -16.74 -19.88 -17.04
C PHE A 44 -17.85 -18.82 -17.11
N THR A 45 -18.79 -18.80 -16.17
CA THR A 45 -19.84 -17.77 -16.12
C THR A 45 -19.30 -16.47 -15.52
N LYS A 46 -19.91 -15.33 -15.88
CA LYS A 46 -19.56 -14.02 -15.31
C LYS A 46 -19.79 -13.95 -13.79
N GLU A 47 -20.72 -14.75 -13.26
CA GLU A 47 -21.03 -14.84 -11.83
C GLU A 47 -19.91 -15.51 -11.00
N ALA A 48 -19.03 -16.26 -11.67
CA ALA A 48 -17.84 -16.88 -11.08
C ALA A 48 -16.59 -15.98 -11.11
N ASN A 49 -16.68 -14.78 -11.71
CA ASN A 49 -15.63 -13.77 -11.60
C ASN A 49 -15.61 -13.23 -10.16
N ALA A 50 -14.63 -13.65 -9.36
CA ALA A 50 -14.61 -13.34 -7.92
C ALA A 50 -13.89 -12.01 -7.63
N PRO A 51 -14.57 -10.98 -7.07
CA PRO A 51 -13.91 -9.82 -6.50
C PRO A 51 -13.18 -10.24 -5.22
N CYS A 52 -11.86 -10.10 -5.19
CA CYS A 52 -11.05 -10.53 -4.05
C CYS A 52 -9.84 -9.62 -3.82
N PHE A 53 -9.11 -9.88 -2.74
CA PHE A 53 -7.79 -9.31 -2.52
C PHE A 53 -6.71 -10.13 -3.26
N ILE A 54 -5.54 -9.54 -3.47
CA ILE A 54 -4.39 -10.23 -4.07
C ILE A 54 -3.92 -11.37 -3.14
N ARG A 55 -3.93 -11.16 -1.82
CA ARG A 55 -3.64 -12.20 -0.84
C ARG A 55 -4.58 -13.40 -0.98
N ASP A 56 -5.86 -13.15 -1.23
CA ASP A 56 -6.84 -14.22 -1.45
C ASP A 56 -6.46 -15.03 -2.68
N ALA A 57 -6.19 -14.37 -3.82
CA ALA A 57 -5.81 -15.04 -5.08
C ALA A 57 -4.54 -15.90 -4.95
N LEU A 58 -3.56 -15.43 -4.19
CA LEU A 58 -2.34 -16.19 -3.86
C LEU A 58 -2.64 -17.39 -2.95
N ALA A 59 -3.59 -17.27 -2.02
CA ALA A 59 -3.89 -18.27 -0.99
C ALA A 59 -5.03 -19.25 -1.32
N MET A 60 -5.78 -19.07 -2.42
CA MET A 60 -6.88 -19.99 -2.81
C MET A 60 -6.41 -21.45 -2.89
N LYS A 61 -7.28 -22.40 -2.62
CA LYS A 61 -6.94 -23.83 -2.73
C LYS A 61 -7.20 -24.35 -4.14
N GLU A 62 -6.29 -25.11 -4.73
CA GLU A 62 -6.52 -25.73 -6.04
C GLU A 62 -7.58 -26.83 -5.99
N SER A 63 -8.31 -27.01 -7.09
CA SER A 63 -9.15 -28.19 -7.29
C SER A 63 -8.26 -29.42 -7.47
N ASN A 64 -8.35 -30.39 -6.55
CA ASN A 64 -7.57 -31.64 -6.58
C ASN A 64 -7.94 -32.60 -7.76
N THR A 65 -8.66 -32.10 -8.76
CA THR A 65 -9.24 -32.84 -9.88
C THR A 65 -8.51 -32.48 -11.17
N ARG A 66 -7.76 -33.44 -11.74
CA ARG A 66 -6.84 -33.23 -12.87
C ARG A 66 -7.48 -32.58 -14.10
N ASP A 67 -8.76 -32.84 -14.35
CA ASP A 67 -9.48 -32.40 -15.55
C ASP A 67 -10.22 -31.06 -15.38
N ALA A 68 -10.16 -30.47 -14.18
CA ALA A 68 -10.92 -29.26 -13.84
C ALA A 68 -9.99 -28.22 -13.18
N ASP A 69 -9.56 -27.26 -13.99
CA ASP A 69 -8.65 -26.16 -13.67
C ASP A 69 -9.43 -24.95 -13.11
N PHE A 70 -9.61 -24.93 -11.78
CA PHE A 70 -10.21 -23.85 -11.00
C PHE A 70 -9.62 -23.81 -9.56
N TYR A 71 -10.01 -22.80 -8.79
CA TYR A 71 -9.53 -22.55 -7.43
C TYR A 71 -10.71 -22.31 -6.47
N TRP A 72 -10.52 -22.61 -5.19
CA TRP A 72 -11.48 -22.37 -4.13
C TRP A 72 -11.10 -21.14 -3.31
N LEU A 73 -11.94 -20.10 -3.39
CA LEU A 73 -11.91 -18.94 -2.52
C LEU A 73 -12.90 -19.17 -1.37
N GLY A 74 -12.40 -19.69 -0.25
CA GLY A 74 -13.26 -20.27 0.79
C GLY A 74 -14.00 -21.49 0.22
N HIS A 75 -15.33 -21.43 0.16
CA HIS A 75 -16.15 -22.42 -0.53
C HIS A 75 -16.61 -21.99 -1.93
N ILE A 76 -16.23 -20.82 -2.45
CA ILE A 76 -16.65 -20.38 -3.78
C ILE A 76 -15.62 -20.82 -4.83
N PRO A 77 -16.01 -21.63 -5.84
CA PRO A 77 -15.12 -22.01 -6.93
C PRO A 77 -14.98 -20.86 -7.92
N CYS A 78 -13.76 -20.46 -8.25
CA CYS A 78 -13.50 -19.41 -9.24
C CYS A 78 -12.25 -19.73 -10.06
N ARG A 79 -12.14 -19.05 -11.19
CA ARG A 79 -11.03 -19.19 -12.15
C ARG A 79 -10.55 -17.83 -12.62
N THR A 80 -11.50 -16.91 -12.79
CA THR A 80 -11.27 -15.49 -13.05
C THR A 80 -11.46 -14.71 -11.76
N VAL A 81 -10.54 -13.81 -11.48
CA VAL A 81 -10.62 -12.87 -10.35
C VAL A 81 -10.78 -11.43 -10.85
N ILE A 82 -11.36 -10.60 -10.00
CA ILE A 82 -11.38 -9.14 -10.15
C ILE A 82 -10.59 -8.56 -8.98
N ILE A 83 -9.50 -7.85 -9.27
CA ILE A 83 -8.69 -7.15 -8.27
C ILE A 83 -8.61 -5.65 -8.59
N VAL A 84 -8.43 -4.82 -7.57
CA VAL A 84 -8.17 -3.39 -7.72
C VAL A 84 -6.97 -3.01 -6.86
N GLY A 85 -5.92 -2.48 -7.50
CA GLY A 85 -4.65 -2.17 -6.85
C GLY A 85 -3.84 -1.14 -7.63
N ILE A 86 -2.71 -0.72 -7.05
CA ILE A 86 -1.79 0.26 -7.64
C ILE A 86 -0.74 -0.49 -8.46
N VAL A 87 -0.45 -0.01 -9.68
CA VAL A 87 0.65 -0.54 -10.48
C VAL A 87 1.99 -0.11 -9.85
N VAL A 88 2.76 -1.06 -9.34
CA VAL A 88 4.09 -0.83 -8.75
C VAL A 88 5.25 -1.16 -9.70
N GLY A 89 4.98 -1.89 -10.78
CA GLY A 89 5.96 -2.22 -11.81
C GLY A 89 5.32 -2.49 -13.17
N ILE A 90 6.06 -2.20 -14.24
CA ILE A 90 5.69 -2.51 -15.63
C ILE A 90 6.93 -3.09 -16.32
N GLN A 91 6.76 -4.19 -17.04
CA GLN A 91 7.78 -4.82 -17.88
C GLN A 91 7.19 -5.14 -19.25
N ASP A 92 7.65 -4.45 -20.28
CA ASP A 92 7.20 -4.64 -21.65
C ASP A 92 8.04 -5.72 -22.36
N TYR A 93 7.34 -6.67 -22.98
CA TYR A 93 7.89 -7.67 -23.88
C TYR A 93 7.16 -7.61 -25.22
N GLU A 94 7.79 -8.09 -26.30
CA GLU A 94 7.23 -8.09 -27.66
C GLU A 94 5.75 -8.55 -27.73
N LYS A 95 5.41 -9.64 -27.03
CA LYS A 95 4.09 -10.30 -27.11
C LYS A 95 3.17 -10.07 -25.90
N ARG A 96 3.65 -9.36 -24.86
CA ARG A 96 2.92 -9.14 -23.60
C ARG A 96 3.51 -8.00 -22.79
N THR A 97 2.70 -7.30 -22.01
CA THR A 97 3.17 -6.46 -20.90
C THR A 97 2.82 -7.16 -19.58
N MET A 98 3.78 -7.16 -18.66
CA MET A 98 3.61 -7.63 -17.29
C MET A 98 3.50 -6.44 -16.35
N TYR A 99 2.41 -6.38 -15.59
CA TYR A 99 2.13 -5.37 -14.58
C TYR A 99 2.26 -6.01 -13.20
N THR A 100 3.13 -5.48 -12.35
CA THR A 100 3.19 -5.87 -10.94
C THR A 100 2.25 -4.96 -10.16
N ILE A 101 1.28 -5.52 -9.45
CA ILE A 101 0.18 -4.78 -8.81
C ILE A 101 0.17 -5.04 -7.31
N ASP A 102 -0.05 -3.99 -6.52
CA ASP A 102 -0.12 -3.99 -5.05
C ASP A 102 -1.49 -3.46 -4.59
N ASP A 103 -2.22 -4.24 -3.79
CA ASP A 103 -3.49 -3.86 -3.18
C ASP A 103 -3.37 -3.62 -1.66
N SER A 104 -2.15 -3.51 -1.15
CA SER A 104 -1.72 -3.51 0.25
C SER A 104 -1.87 -4.83 1.02
N THR A 105 -2.57 -5.84 0.47
CA THR A 105 -2.69 -7.16 1.10
C THR A 105 -1.55 -8.09 0.67
N ALA A 106 -1.14 -7.98 -0.59
CA ALA A 106 0.00 -8.67 -1.22
C ALA A 106 0.30 -8.02 -2.59
N VAL A 107 1.30 -8.56 -3.30
CA VAL A 107 1.71 -8.11 -4.64
C VAL A 107 1.65 -9.29 -5.61
N ILE A 108 1.14 -9.09 -6.83
CA ILE A 108 1.06 -10.13 -7.87
C ILE A 108 1.36 -9.59 -9.28
N ASP A 109 1.92 -10.44 -10.13
CA ASP A 109 2.15 -10.14 -11.53
C ASP A 109 0.92 -10.47 -12.39
N CYS A 110 0.54 -9.49 -13.21
CA CYS A 110 -0.61 -9.52 -14.12
C CYS A 110 -0.11 -9.41 -15.57
N VAL A 111 -0.32 -10.46 -16.35
CA VAL A 111 0.19 -10.59 -17.72
C VAL A 111 -0.90 -10.26 -18.73
N LEU A 112 -0.80 -9.10 -19.38
CA LEU A 112 -1.66 -8.68 -20.48
C LEU A 112 -1.02 -9.11 -21.81
N ARG A 113 -1.71 -9.96 -22.58
CA ARG A 113 -1.22 -10.41 -23.89
C ARG A 113 -1.55 -9.40 -24.97
N HIS A 114 -0.57 -9.08 -25.81
CA HIS A 114 -0.81 -8.20 -26.97
C HIS A 114 -1.66 -8.95 -28.00
N ARG A 115 -2.79 -8.38 -28.38
CA ARG A 115 -3.55 -8.88 -29.53
C ARG A 115 -2.72 -8.62 -30.77
N LEU A 116 -2.15 -9.67 -31.35
CA LEU A 116 -1.51 -9.57 -32.66
C LEU A 116 -2.56 -9.01 -33.64
N PRO A 117 -2.19 -8.04 -34.51
CA PRO A 117 -3.09 -7.58 -35.55
C PRO A 117 -3.53 -8.81 -36.37
N PRO A 118 -4.83 -8.93 -36.71
CA PRO A 118 -5.31 -10.07 -37.48
C PRO A 118 -4.47 -10.16 -38.76
N LYS A 119 -3.84 -11.33 -38.98
CA LYS A 119 -3.08 -11.57 -40.21
C LYS A 119 -4.00 -11.26 -41.38
N ALA A 120 -3.60 -10.31 -42.23
CA ALA A 120 -4.36 -9.99 -43.43
C ALA A 120 -4.64 -11.30 -44.19
N PRO A 121 -5.86 -11.50 -44.71
CA PRO A 121 -6.22 -12.74 -45.37
C PRO A 121 -5.30 -12.94 -46.59
N THR A 122 -4.31 -13.82 -46.43
CA THR A 122 -3.53 -14.33 -47.54
C THR A 122 -4.47 -15.11 -48.43
N ASN A 123 -4.91 -14.47 -49.52
CA ASN A 123 -5.75 -15.06 -50.56
C ASN A 123 -4.97 -16.20 -51.23
N ALA A 124 -5.07 -17.41 -50.67
CA ALA A 124 -4.22 -18.54 -51.03
C ALA A 124 -4.59 -19.22 -52.35
N ASP A 125 -5.76 -18.91 -52.92
CA ASP A 125 -6.35 -19.63 -54.07
C ASP A 125 -6.29 -18.87 -55.41
N ALA A 126 -5.53 -17.77 -55.50
CA ALA A 126 -5.33 -17.02 -56.74
C ALA A 126 -4.08 -17.50 -57.53
N SER A 127 -4.26 -18.59 -58.27
CA SER A 127 -3.54 -18.94 -59.51
C SER A 127 -2.02 -18.69 -59.60
N ARG A 128 -1.25 -19.72 -59.23
CA ARG A 128 -0.29 -20.43 -60.11
C ARG A 128 0.05 -19.71 -61.45
N SER A 129 0.90 -18.68 -61.40
CA SER A 129 1.45 -18.01 -62.59
C SER A 129 2.94 -17.76 -62.41
N VAL A 130 3.74 -18.29 -63.35
CA VAL A 130 5.20 -18.33 -63.26
C VAL A 130 5.81 -17.08 -63.87
N GLN A 131 6.24 -16.12 -63.05
CA GLN A 131 7.27 -15.15 -63.45
C GLN A 131 8.29 -14.91 -62.34
N LYS A 132 9.56 -15.25 -62.62
CA LYS A 132 10.72 -14.93 -61.78
C LYS A 132 11.11 -13.45 -61.96
N SER A 133 10.36 -12.52 -61.36
CA SER A 133 10.81 -11.12 -61.29
C SER A 133 11.81 -10.94 -60.15
N LYS A 134 13.07 -10.75 -60.57
CA LYS A 134 14.14 -9.97 -59.93
C LYS A 134 13.85 -9.49 -58.49
N TRP A 135 14.60 -10.06 -57.54
CA TRP A 135 14.64 -9.70 -56.13
C TRP A 135 15.15 -8.26 -55.96
N GLU A 136 14.25 -7.30 -56.05
CA GLU A 136 14.52 -5.94 -55.63
C GLU A 136 14.64 -5.93 -54.10
N ALA A 137 15.77 -5.45 -53.59
CA ALA A 137 16.10 -5.54 -52.17
C ALA A 137 15.29 -4.52 -51.37
N THR A 138 14.02 -4.85 -51.09
CA THR A 138 13.15 -4.08 -50.21
C THR A 138 13.85 -3.90 -48.86
N SER A 139 14.26 -2.66 -48.58
CA SER A 139 14.90 -2.28 -47.32
C SER A 139 14.12 -2.86 -46.14
N PRO A 140 14.77 -3.50 -45.16
CA PRO A 140 14.08 -4.17 -44.07
C PRO A 140 13.20 -3.16 -43.33
N ILE A 141 11.88 -3.38 -43.40
CA ILE A 141 10.89 -2.56 -42.71
C ILE A 141 11.23 -2.64 -41.22
N PRO A 142 11.43 -1.50 -40.53
CA PRO A 142 11.78 -1.52 -39.11
C PRO A 142 10.68 -2.23 -38.32
N PRO A 143 11.03 -3.00 -37.27
CA PRO A 143 10.04 -3.72 -36.48
C PRO A 143 9.02 -2.73 -35.89
N PRO A 144 7.74 -3.10 -35.80
CA PRO A 144 6.73 -2.24 -35.22
C PRO A 144 7.11 -1.88 -33.78
N PRO A 145 6.87 -0.63 -33.33
CA PRO A 145 7.15 -0.26 -31.95
C PRO A 145 6.35 -1.14 -30.98
N PRO A 146 6.90 -1.45 -29.80
CA PRO A 146 6.14 -2.16 -28.77
C PRO A 146 4.88 -1.35 -28.41
N PRO A 147 3.74 -2.01 -28.14
CA PRO A 147 2.52 -1.30 -27.80
C PRO A 147 2.69 -0.58 -26.46
N THR A 148 2.13 0.62 -26.37
CA THR A 148 2.18 1.43 -25.16
C THR A 148 1.46 0.73 -23.99
N PRO A 149 2.04 0.71 -22.79
CA PRO A 149 1.34 0.27 -21.58
C PRO A 149 0.00 1.00 -21.38
N VAL A 150 -1.00 0.29 -20.85
CA VAL A 150 -2.36 0.79 -20.62
C VAL A 150 -2.38 1.90 -19.56
N THR A 151 -1.42 1.90 -18.64
CA THR A 151 -1.27 2.89 -17.58
C THR A 151 0.20 3.04 -17.16
N ALA A 152 0.49 3.95 -16.24
CA ALA A 152 1.81 4.16 -15.65
C ALA A 152 1.91 3.63 -14.21
N ILE A 153 3.14 3.52 -13.71
CA ILE A 153 3.42 3.18 -12.29
C ILE A 153 2.85 4.26 -11.37
N GLY A 154 2.23 3.85 -10.26
CA GLY A 154 1.59 4.71 -9.27
C GLY A 154 0.08 4.93 -9.48
N TYR A 155 -0.48 4.47 -10.61
CA TYR A 155 -1.91 4.61 -10.89
C TYR A 155 -2.72 3.39 -10.43
N PRO A 156 -3.94 3.59 -9.91
CA PRO A 156 -4.86 2.50 -9.60
C PRO A 156 -5.45 1.89 -10.87
N VAL A 157 -5.54 0.57 -10.91
CA VAL A 157 -6.16 -0.21 -11.98
C VAL A 157 -7.11 -1.27 -11.43
N GLN A 158 -8.16 -1.55 -12.19
CA GLN A 158 -8.94 -2.77 -12.08
C GLN A 158 -8.38 -3.80 -13.07
N VAL A 159 -8.17 -5.04 -12.60
CA VAL A 159 -7.76 -6.17 -13.43
C VAL A 159 -8.79 -7.27 -13.34
N ILE A 160 -9.21 -7.76 -14.50
CA ILE A 160 -10.03 -8.96 -14.65
C ILE A 160 -9.19 -9.99 -15.39
N GLY A 161 -9.00 -11.17 -14.80
CA GLY A 161 -8.13 -12.17 -15.44
C GLY A 161 -8.14 -13.54 -14.78
N LYS A 162 -7.64 -14.53 -15.53
CA LYS A 162 -7.52 -15.91 -15.07
C LYS A 162 -6.34 -16.05 -14.12
N VAL A 163 -6.56 -16.62 -12.93
CA VAL A 163 -5.45 -17.06 -12.06
C VAL A 163 -4.78 -18.29 -12.68
N VAL A 164 -3.44 -18.28 -12.73
CA VAL A 164 -2.64 -19.37 -13.31
C VAL A 164 -1.40 -19.60 -12.44
N LEU A 165 -1.14 -20.87 -12.11
CA LEU A 165 0.10 -21.29 -11.46
C LEU A 165 1.29 -21.10 -12.43
N PHE A 166 2.37 -20.48 -11.95
CA PHE A 166 3.55 -20.15 -12.72
C PHE A 166 4.79 -20.39 -11.86
N TYR A 167 5.47 -21.52 -12.10
CA TYR A 167 6.38 -22.14 -11.13
C TYR A 167 5.65 -22.33 -9.79
N ASP A 168 6.30 -22.02 -8.67
CA ASP A 168 5.75 -22.19 -7.32
C ASP A 168 4.91 -21.00 -6.83
N THR A 169 4.54 -20.08 -7.72
CA THR A 169 3.73 -18.89 -7.42
C THR A 169 2.56 -18.75 -8.39
N ARG A 170 1.71 -17.73 -8.22
CA ARG A 170 0.57 -17.45 -9.08
C ARG A 170 0.74 -16.11 -9.78
N GLN A 171 0.24 -16.05 -11.01
CA GLN A 171 0.10 -14.84 -11.81
C GLN A 171 -1.35 -14.75 -12.31
N ILE A 172 -1.78 -13.55 -12.68
CA ILE A 172 -3.07 -13.33 -13.34
C ILE A 172 -2.82 -13.14 -14.83
N VAL A 173 -3.35 -14.01 -15.68
CA VAL A 173 -3.40 -13.77 -17.13
C VAL A 173 -4.60 -12.86 -17.38
N ALA A 174 -4.32 -11.56 -17.56
CA ALA A 174 -5.32 -10.52 -17.66
C ALA A 174 -6.11 -10.63 -18.97
N GLU A 175 -7.44 -10.60 -18.84
CA GLU A 175 -8.38 -10.40 -19.95
C GLU A 175 -8.55 -8.90 -20.22
N SER A 176 -8.71 -8.10 -19.15
CA SER A 176 -8.63 -6.65 -19.19
C SER A 176 -7.82 -6.09 -18.02
N ILE A 177 -7.20 -4.94 -18.28
CA ILE A 177 -6.60 -4.04 -17.30
C ILE A 177 -7.15 -2.67 -17.65
N GLU A 178 -7.82 -2.01 -16.71
CA GLU A 178 -8.49 -0.74 -16.93
C GLU A 178 -8.08 0.25 -15.82
N PRO A 179 -7.64 1.48 -16.14
CA PRO A 179 -7.40 2.51 -15.14
C PRO A 179 -8.68 2.81 -14.35
N CYS A 180 -8.60 2.87 -13.02
CA CYS A 180 -9.76 3.25 -12.22
C CYS A 180 -10.20 4.69 -12.55
N GLN A 181 -11.50 4.92 -12.66
CA GLN A 181 -12.06 6.24 -12.99
C GLN A 181 -11.99 7.20 -11.79
N SER A 182 -11.98 6.66 -10.57
CA SER A 182 -11.86 7.42 -9.33
C SER A 182 -10.95 6.71 -8.32
N THR A 183 -10.22 7.49 -7.51
CA THR A 183 -9.52 6.99 -6.32
C THR A 183 -10.44 6.23 -5.36
N ASN A 184 -11.74 6.57 -5.35
CA ASN A 184 -12.74 5.90 -4.54
C ASN A 184 -13.02 4.46 -4.99
N ASP A 185 -12.66 4.05 -6.21
CA ASP A 185 -13.00 2.73 -6.74
C ASP A 185 -12.21 1.61 -6.01
N GLN A 186 -10.97 1.90 -5.58
CA GLN A 186 -10.21 1.01 -4.69
C GLN A 186 -10.93 0.79 -3.36
N TRP A 187 -11.45 1.85 -2.74
CA TRP A 187 -12.19 1.75 -1.47
C TRP A 187 -13.54 1.03 -1.63
N LYS A 188 -14.26 1.27 -2.74
CA LYS A 188 -15.47 0.51 -3.09
C LYS A 188 -15.15 -0.98 -3.21
N HIS A 189 -14.12 -1.34 -3.98
CA HIS A 189 -13.66 -2.74 -4.13
C HIS A 189 -13.36 -3.36 -2.78
N TRP A 190 -12.56 -2.71 -1.93
CA TRP A 190 -12.25 -3.18 -0.58
C TRP A 190 -13.49 -3.42 0.27
N LYS A 191 -14.45 -2.48 0.27
CA LYS A 191 -15.70 -2.64 1.01
C LYS A 191 -16.48 -3.87 0.51
N THR A 192 -16.61 -4.02 -0.81
CA THR A 192 -17.27 -5.17 -1.44
C THR A 192 -16.57 -6.49 -1.11
N VAL A 193 -15.24 -6.56 -1.16
CA VAL A 193 -14.48 -7.77 -0.83
C VAL A 193 -14.62 -8.15 0.65
N VAL A 194 -14.57 -7.18 1.57
CA VAL A 194 -14.81 -7.43 3.01
C VAL A 194 -16.24 -7.91 3.27
N GLU A 195 -17.22 -7.37 2.56
CA GLU A 195 -18.63 -7.78 2.65
C GLU A 195 -18.83 -9.18 2.08
N LEU A 196 -18.22 -9.51 0.94
CA LEU A 196 -18.20 -10.85 0.36
C LEU A 196 -17.50 -11.86 1.27
N HIS A 197 -16.40 -11.51 1.95
CA HIS A 197 -15.75 -12.39 2.93
C HIS A 197 -16.68 -12.76 4.08
N LYS A 198 -17.46 -11.80 4.59
CA LYS A 198 -18.42 -12.01 5.69
C LYS A 198 -19.66 -12.78 5.25
N SER A 199 -20.21 -12.46 4.08
CA SER A 199 -21.51 -12.98 3.62
C SER A 199 -21.41 -14.24 2.75
N ARG A 200 -20.28 -14.44 2.06
CA ARG A 200 -20.16 -15.44 0.99
C ARG A 200 -18.88 -16.28 1.01
N TYR A 201 -17.69 -15.76 1.27
CA TYR A 201 -16.47 -16.59 1.20
C TYR A 201 -16.20 -17.39 2.48
N SER A 202 -16.43 -16.81 3.66
CA SER A 202 -16.11 -17.46 4.95
C SER A 202 -17.24 -18.30 5.55
N VAL A 203 -18.42 -18.33 4.94
CA VAL A 203 -19.57 -19.12 5.44
C VAL A 203 -19.29 -20.60 5.20
N ALA A 204 -19.54 -21.47 6.18
CA ALA A 204 -19.26 -22.91 6.06
C ALA A 204 -20.33 -23.69 5.25
N LYS A 205 -21.07 -23.02 4.35
CA LYS A 205 -22.09 -23.67 3.51
C LYS A 205 -21.41 -24.37 2.32
N PRO A 206 -21.79 -25.61 1.97
CA PRO A 206 -21.39 -26.21 0.69
C PRO A 206 -21.79 -25.35 -0.51
N PHE A 207 -20.98 -25.38 -1.56
CA PHE A 207 -21.30 -24.67 -2.80
C PHE A 207 -22.44 -25.36 -3.56
N GLU A 208 -23.51 -24.61 -3.78
CA GLU A 208 -24.60 -24.95 -4.68
C GLU A 208 -24.43 -24.10 -5.95
N ILE A 209 -24.47 -24.75 -7.12
CA ILE A 209 -24.52 -24.02 -8.39
C ILE A 209 -25.85 -23.25 -8.43
N PRO A 210 -25.84 -21.91 -8.58
CA PRO A 210 -27.07 -21.14 -8.72
C PRO A 210 -27.91 -21.72 -9.86
N ALA A 211 -29.18 -21.99 -9.58
CA ALA A 211 -30.12 -22.36 -10.63
C ALA A 211 -30.07 -21.26 -11.71
N PRO A 212 -29.92 -21.61 -13.01
CA PRO A 212 -29.90 -20.60 -14.05
C PRO A 212 -31.16 -19.77 -13.91
N LEU A 213 -31.01 -18.47 -13.65
CA LEU A 213 -32.14 -17.55 -13.52
C LEU A 213 -33.01 -17.79 -14.74
N ALA A 214 -34.21 -18.34 -14.51
CA ALA A 214 -35.14 -18.60 -15.58
C ALA A 214 -35.32 -17.26 -16.27
N VAL A 215 -34.82 -17.15 -17.51
CA VAL A 215 -34.91 -15.93 -18.30
C VAL A 215 -36.40 -15.81 -18.56
N SER A 216 -37.08 -15.11 -17.66
CA SER A 216 -38.51 -14.88 -17.73
C SER A 216 -38.70 -14.28 -19.10
N SER A 217 -39.28 -15.08 -19.99
CA SER A 217 -39.49 -14.72 -21.37
C SER A 217 -40.59 -13.68 -21.33
N CYS A 218 -40.18 -12.44 -21.02
CA CYS A 218 -41.06 -11.31 -20.81
C CYS A 218 -42.02 -11.31 -21.99
N GLU A 219 -43.28 -11.52 -21.63
CA GLU A 219 -44.34 -11.73 -22.58
C GLU A 219 -44.28 -10.59 -23.59
N THR A 220 -44.43 -10.92 -24.86
CA THR A 220 -44.50 -9.90 -25.90
C THR A 220 -45.76 -9.08 -25.62
N GLY A 221 -45.57 -7.99 -24.88
CA GLY A 221 -46.63 -7.11 -24.43
C GLY A 221 -47.36 -6.60 -25.65
N SER A 222 -48.52 -7.19 -25.90
CA SER A 222 -49.48 -6.66 -26.86
C SER A 222 -49.89 -5.29 -26.35
N ASP A 223 -49.35 -4.22 -26.96
CA ASP A 223 -49.68 -2.84 -26.60
C ASP A 223 -51.19 -2.62 -26.70
N GLY A 224 -51.85 -2.71 -25.54
CA GLY A 224 -53.26 -2.45 -25.34
C GLY A 224 -53.54 -0.96 -25.49
N ASN A 225 -53.65 -0.51 -26.73
CA ASN A 225 -53.88 0.87 -27.13
C ASN A 225 -55.23 1.40 -26.62
N SER A 226 -55.28 1.92 -25.40
CA SER A 226 -56.39 2.73 -24.88
C SER A 226 -56.19 4.20 -25.30
N HIS A 227 -56.49 4.49 -26.56
CA HIS A 227 -56.37 5.83 -27.12
C HIS A 227 -57.51 6.73 -26.60
N GLU A 228 -57.16 7.82 -25.91
CA GLU A 228 -58.11 8.92 -25.71
C GLU A 228 -58.39 9.66 -27.03
N LYS A 229 -59.53 10.33 -27.07
CA LYS A 229 -60.24 10.73 -28.29
C LYS A 229 -59.82 12.13 -28.75
N LEU A 230 -59.56 12.31 -30.07
CA LEU A 230 -59.83 13.49 -30.94
C LEU A 230 -58.88 13.53 -32.18
N PRO A 231 -59.20 14.26 -33.28
CA PRO A 231 -59.28 13.56 -34.57
C PRO A 231 -58.31 14.01 -35.69
N ALA A 232 -58.16 13.06 -36.64
CA ALA A 232 -58.11 13.24 -38.10
C ALA A 232 -57.05 14.18 -38.75
N ALA A 233 -56.05 13.55 -39.36
CA ALA A 233 -55.75 13.76 -40.78
C ALA A 233 -55.17 12.46 -41.39
N ALA A 234 -55.57 12.14 -42.63
CA ALA A 234 -55.04 10.99 -43.39
C ALA A 234 -53.59 11.30 -43.87
N SER A 235 -52.75 10.36 -44.31
CA SER A 235 -53.07 9.16 -45.09
C SER A 235 -51.92 8.13 -45.12
N ASN A 236 -52.27 6.93 -45.60
CA ASN A 236 -51.45 5.73 -45.74
C ASN A 236 -50.13 5.90 -46.53
N ILE A 237 -49.12 5.07 -46.27
CA ILE A 237 -48.65 4.02 -47.22
C ILE A 237 -47.58 3.08 -46.60
N ALA A 238 -47.91 1.78 -46.64
CA ALA A 238 -47.08 0.58 -46.77
C ALA A 238 -45.61 0.49 -46.28
N SER A 239 -45.42 -0.39 -45.30
CA SER A 239 -44.65 -1.66 -45.44
C SER A 239 -43.11 -1.72 -45.55
N SER A 240 -42.61 -2.84 -45.00
CA SER A 240 -41.43 -3.63 -45.44
C SER A 240 -40.14 -3.52 -44.62
N SER A 241 -39.98 -4.54 -43.77
CA SER A 241 -38.72 -5.01 -43.20
C SER A 241 -37.55 -5.07 -44.20
N LYS A 242 -36.33 -4.76 -43.72
CA LYS A 242 -35.18 -5.68 -43.83
C LYS A 242 -33.99 -5.24 -42.98
N ARG A 243 -33.28 -6.23 -42.42
CA ARG A 243 -31.88 -6.06 -41.99
C ARG A 243 -31.05 -5.70 -43.21
N GLN A 244 -30.17 -4.70 -43.11
CA GLN A 244 -29.10 -4.52 -44.08
C GLN A 244 -27.83 -4.01 -43.43
N THR A 245 -26.80 -4.84 -43.50
CA THR A 245 -25.39 -4.43 -43.40
C THR A 245 -25.06 -3.46 -44.53
N CYS A 246 -24.42 -2.32 -44.24
CA CYS A 246 -23.75 -1.51 -45.25
C CYS A 246 -22.37 -1.06 -44.75
N ALA A 247 -21.36 -1.32 -45.59
CA ALA A 247 -20.09 -0.61 -45.51
C ALA A 247 -20.19 0.73 -46.26
N LEU A 248 -19.28 1.65 -45.93
CA LEU A 248 -18.71 2.72 -46.78
C LEU A 248 -19.54 3.23 -47.98
N ALA A 249 -20.01 4.49 -47.89
CA ALA A 249 -19.72 5.51 -48.91
C ALA A 249 -20.01 6.94 -48.42
N SER A 250 -19.00 7.81 -48.58
CA SER A 250 -19.04 9.25 -48.89
C SER A 250 -19.97 10.25 -48.16
N GLY A 251 -19.35 11.34 -47.67
CA GLY A 251 -19.73 12.66 -48.22
C GLY A 251 -20.61 13.59 -47.39
N ALA A 252 -20.13 14.07 -46.23
CA ALA A 252 -20.56 15.35 -45.68
C ALA A 252 -19.39 16.03 -44.94
N GLY A 253 -19.05 17.27 -45.33
CA GLY A 253 -17.87 17.97 -44.79
C GLY A 253 -18.10 18.54 -43.39
N ILE A 254 -17.22 18.19 -42.45
CA ILE A 254 -17.12 18.87 -41.14
C ILE A 254 -15.73 19.50 -41.03
N ARG A 255 -15.68 20.77 -40.63
CA ARG A 255 -14.45 21.57 -40.52
C ARG A 255 -13.46 20.96 -39.51
N VAL A 256 -12.25 20.69 -39.97
CA VAL A 256 -11.10 20.41 -39.10
C VAL A 256 -10.73 21.69 -38.33
N PRO A 257 -10.54 21.65 -36.99
CA PRO A 257 -9.96 22.76 -36.25
C PRO A 257 -8.51 22.99 -36.69
N ARG A 258 -8.19 24.20 -37.17
CA ARG A 258 -6.82 24.55 -37.55
C ARG A 258 -5.92 24.55 -36.31
N THR A 259 -4.86 23.73 -36.34
CA THR A 259 -3.73 23.85 -35.41
C THR A 259 -3.03 25.21 -35.61
N PRO A 260 -2.64 25.91 -34.53
CA PRO A 260 -1.95 27.20 -34.65
C PRO A 260 -0.53 27.02 -35.19
N LEU A 261 -0.25 27.76 -36.26
CA LEU A 261 1.02 27.81 -36.98
C LEU A 261 2.11 28.44 -36.09
N LYS A 262 3.08 27.65 -35.60
CA LYS A 262 4.29 28.20 -34.96
C LYS A 262 5.20 28.82 -36.03
N ARG A 263 5.27 30.14 -36.08
CA ARG A 263 6.37 30.86 -36.76
C ARG A 263 7.57 30.95 -35.80
N PRO A 264 8.82 30.92 -36.30
CA PRO A 264 9.98 31.21 -35.50
C PRO A 264 10.09 32.72 -35.27
N LEU A 265 10.30 33.14 -34.02
CA LEU A 265 10.85 34.46 -33.71
C LEU A 265 12.14 34.23 -32.92
N HIS A 266 13.28 34.58 -33.54
CA HIS A 266 14.36 35.16 -32.78
C HIS A 266 13.86 36.49 -32.22
N ASP A 267 14.06 36.76 -30.92
CA ASP A 267 14.95 37.84 -30.50
C ASP A 267 15.03 38.06 -28.98
N HIS A 268 16.22 38.52 -28.56
CA HIS A 268 16.58 39.17 -27.29
C HIS A 268 16.19 38.53 -25.94
N ALA A 269 17.15 37.81 -25.35
CA ALA A 269 17.21 37.56 -23.92
C ALA A 269 17.71 38.82 -23.16
N PRO A 270 17.09 39.20 -22.01
CA PRO A 270 17.59 40.29 -21.18
C PRO A 270 18.80 39.82 -20.35
N SER A 271 19.94 40.47 -20.58
CA SER A 271 21.16 40.25 -19.79
C SER A 271 20.99 40.75 -18.36
N SER A 272 21.22 39.89 -17.36
CA SER A 272 21.33 40.32 -15.96
C SER A 272 22.81 40.53 -15.60
N PRO A 273 23.15 41.62 -14.88
CA PRO A 273 24.56 41.95 -14.62
C PRO A 273 25.16 41.03 -13.56
N ILE A 274 26.35 40.52 -13.85
CA ILE A 274 27.23 39.88 -12.87
C ILE A 274 27.92 41.02 -12.10
N THR A 275 27.67 41.10 -10.79
CA THR A 275 28.48 41.91 -9.87
C THR A 275 29.49 41.01 -9.18
N ASP A 276 30.76 41.12 -9.57
CA ASP A 276 31.86 40.52 -8.82
C ASP A 276 31.93 41.11 -7.41
N SER A 277 32.17 40.25 -6.42
CA SER A 277 32.48 40.66 -5.05
C SER A 277 33.42 39.63 -4.42
N THR A 278 34.67 39.65 -4.90
CA THR A 278 35.81 38.99 -4.29
C THR A 278 36.19 39.67 -2.97
N THR A 279 35.54 39.30 -1.87
CA THR A 279 35.97 39.72 -0.53
C THR A 279 37.06 38.77 -0.02
N SER A 280 38.31 39.14 -0.27
CA SER A 280 39.49 38.50 0.29
C SER A 280 39.58 38.71 1.81
N ALA A 281 39.58 37.63 2.59
CA ALA A 281 39.87 37.69 4.02
C ALA A 281 41.38 37.88 4.26
N PRO A 282 41.81 38.82 5.13
CA PRO A 282 43.22 39.12 5.33
C PRO A 282 43.95 38.10 6.21
N SER A 283 45.12 37.68 5.75
CA SER A 283 46.07 36.81 6.46
C SER A 283 46.68 37.50 7.69
N SER A 284 46.77 36.76 8.80
CA SER A 284 47.40 37.22 10.05
C SER A 284 48.94 37.33 9.94
N PRO A 285 49.58 38.37 10.51
CA PRO A 285 51.03 38.46 10.58
C PRO A 285 51.62 37.73 11.80
N ILE A 286 52.67 36.95 11.56
CA ILE A 286 53.51 36.33 12.60
C ILE A 286 54.43 37.41 13.20
N LYS A 287 54.57 37.44 14.53
CA LYS A 287 55.78 37.96 15.19
C LYS A 287 56.09 37.20 16.48
N HIS A 288 57.39 37.14 16.80
CA HIS A 288 57.98 36.18 17.73
C HIS A 288 57.96 36.61 19.20
N GLY A 289 57.93 35.61 20.08
CA GLY A 289 59.02 35.43 21.05
C GLY A 289 58.75 35.67 22.53
N SER A 290 59.48 34.90 23.36
CA SER A 290 59.68 35.06 24.80
C SER A 290 58.57 34.53 25.74
N THR A 291 58.82 33.92 26.92
CA THR A 291 59.97 33.16 27.51
C THR A 291 59.46 32.54 28.82
N MET A 292 59.63 31.22 29.02
CA MET A 292 59.46 30.49 30.31
C MET A 292 58.05 30.63 30.99
N THR A 293 57.65 29.93 32.05
CA THR A 293 58.26 28.89 32.91
C THR A 293 57.28 27.71 33.10
N ASP A 294 57.79 26.54 33.50
CA ASP A 294 57.04 25.54 34.25
C ASP A 294 56.30 26.15 35.47
N LEU A 295 55.24 25.49 35.95
CA LEU A 295 55.13 25.02 37.34
C LEU A 295 53.80 24.29 37.64
N PHE A 296 53.92 23.20 38.39
CA PHE A 296 52.84 22.43 39.01
C PHE A 296 51.99 23.27 39.97
N SER A 297 50.69 22.97 40.10
CA SER A 297 50.03 22.70 41.41
C SER A 297 48.53 22.40 41.30
N THR A 298 48.10 21.32 41.96
CA THR A 298 46.71 21.07 42.39
C THR A 298 46.34 21.90 43.61
N PRO A 299 45.05 22.21 43.85
CA PRO A 299 44.54 21.97 45.21
C PRO A 299 43.09 21.43 45.29
N THR A 300 42.99 20.20 45.79
CA THR A 300 42.16 19.72 46.91
C THR A 300 41.13 20.69 47.55
N LYS A 301 39.84 20.30 47.62
CA LYS A 301 39.15 19.93 48.89
C LYS A 301 37.66 19.56 48.71
N ARG A 302 37.24 18.45 49.35
CA ARG A 302 35.84 18.13 49.68
C ARG A 302 35.50 18.63 51.09
N PRO A 303 34.25 19.02 51.38
CA PRO A 303 33.69 18.96 52.72
C PRO A 303 33.17 17.53 53.03
N ARG A 304 33.51 16.99 54.20
CA ARG A 304 32.80 15.85 54.82
C ARG A 304 31.89 16.42 55.92
N ILE A 305 30.70 15.86 56.09
CA ILE A 305 29.81 16.16 57.23
C ILE A 305 29.74 14.89 58.11
N PRO A 306 29.68 14.99 59.46
CA PRO A 306 29.99 13.88 60.36
C PRO A 306 28.85 12.88 60.59
N LEU A 307 29.23 11.73 61.14
CA LEU A 307 28.38 10.61 61.57
C LEU A 307 28.05 10.73 63.08
N ASP A 308 27.13 9.88 63.53
CA ASP A 308 26.77 9.53 64.91
C ASP A 308 25.93 10.51 65.74
N GLN A 309 24.67 10.13 65.96
CA GLN A 309 24.18 9.81 67.30
C GLN A 309 22.93 8.91 67.27
N THR A 310 23.01 7.76 67.95
CA THR A 310 21.89 6.84 68.19
C THR A 310 21.36 7.01 69.62
N PRO A 311 20.06 7.21 69.83
CA PRO A 311 19.43 6.96 71.13
C PRO A 311 18.59 5.67 71.15
N LYS A 312 18.54 5.02 72.31
CA LYS A 312 17.87 3.74 72.54
C LYS A 312 16.34 3.87 72.63
N ALA A 313 15.68 2.72 72.42
CA ALA A 313 14.23 2.56 72.52
C ALA A 313 13.67 2.95 73.90
N ARG A 314 12.41 3.42 73.90
CA ARG A 314 11.53 3.38 75.07
C ARG A 314 10.09 3.10 74.64
N THR A 315 9.54 2.03 75.20
CA THR A 315 8.13 1.62 75.10
C THR A 315 7.21 2.67 75.76
N VAL A 316 6.01 2.90 75.22
CA VAL A 316 4.72 3.05 75.96
C VAL A 316 3.57 3.45 75.00
N SER A 317 2.50 2.65 75.07
CA SER A 317 1.06 2.98 74.94
C SER A 317 0.55 4.12 74.03
N THR A 318 -0.30 3.72 73.06
CA THR A 318 -1.68 4.21 72.87
C THR A 318 -1.98 5.72 72.80
N THR A 319 -2.33 6.20 71.59
CA THR A 319 -3.68 6.72 71.26
C THR A 319 -3.88 6.76 69.74
N HIS A 320 -5.15 6.73 69.30
CA HIS A 320 -5.54 7.01 67.91
C HIS A 320 -5.13 8.43 67.54
N ASP A 321 -4.41 8.59 66.43
CA ASP A 321 -4.42 9.84 65.68
C ASP A 321 -4.38 9.55 64.18
N MET A 322 -5.36 10.07 63.43
CA MET A 322 -5.53 9.73 62.02
C MET A 322 -4.63 10.61 61.16
N THR A 323 -3.43 10.12 60.88
CA THR A 323 -2.59 10.71 59.84
C THR A 323 -3.38 10.74 58.53
N PRO A 324 -3.56 11.90 57.86
CA PRO A 324 -4.29 11.97 56.60
C PRO A 324 -3.52 11.19 55.54
N ARG A 325 -3.95 9.95 55.31
CA ARG A 325 -3.36 9.03 54.34
C ARG A 325 -3.52 9.67 52.97
N ALA A 326 -2.45 10.24 52.45
CA ALA A 326 -2.44 10.90 51.15
C ALA A 326 -3.07 9.97 50.12
N SER A 327 -4.29 10.32 49.70
CA SER A 327 -5.03 9.58 48.70
C SER A 327 -4.27 9.76 47.40
N ALA A 328 -3.43 8.77 47.08
CA ALA A 328 -2.76 8.70 45.79
C ALA A 328 -3.86 8.73 44.72
N LEU A 329 -4.07 9.91 44.13
CA LEU A 329 -5.04 10.12 43.08
C LEU A 329 -4.63 9.17 41.97
N LYS A 330 -5.40 8.08 41.82
CA LYS A 330 -5.26 7.16 40.69
C LYS A 330 -5.78 7.91 39.48
N ASP A 331 -4.92 8.75 38.92
CA ASP A 331 -5.09 9.32 37.58
C ASP A 331 -5.04 8.15 36.60
N SER A 332 -6.20 7.51 36.44
CA SER A 332 -6.43 6.31 35.64
C SER A 332 -6.60 6.65 34.17
N ALA A 333 -6.37 7.91 33.77
CA ALA A 333 -6.32 8.32 32.39
C ALA A 333 -5.39 7.37 31.59
N PRO A 334 -5.89 6.69 30.55
CA PRO A 334 -5.13 5.69 29.85
C PRO A 334 -3.86 6.31 29.26
N ARG A 335 -2.70 5.84 29.75
CA ARG A 335 -1.40 6.35 29.34
C ARG A 335 -1.21 6.10 27.85
N ARG A 336 -0.98 7.17 27.10
CA ARG A 336 -0.95 7.13 25.64
C ARG A 336 0.41 6.63 25.15
N PRO A 337 0.45 5.81 24.07
CA PRO A 337 1.71 5.46 23.44
C PRO A 337 2.29 6.67 22.73
N ALA A 338 3.38 7.21 23.29
CA ALA A 338 4.29 8.11 22.59
C ALA A 338 5.44 7.28 21.99
N PHE A 339 6.09 7.81 20.95
CA PHE A 339 7.18 7.14 20.24
C PHE A 339 8.35 8.09 20.00
N THR A 340 9.55 7.52 19.89
CA THR A 340 10.80 8.22 19.57
C THR A 340 11.36 7.74 18.23
N LEU A 341 12.37 8.45 17.69
CA LEU A 341 13.09 7.99 16.50
C LEU A 341 13.80 6.64 16.73
N SER A 342 14.35 6.38 17.92
CA SER A 342 14.89 5.05 18.26
C SER A 342 13.82 3.97 18.37
N HIS A 343 12.58 4.29 18.77
CA HIS A 343 11.48 3.33 18.73
C HIS A 343 11.13 2.94 17.30
N LEU A 344 10.92 3.92 16.39
CA LEU A 344 10.55 3.66 14.99
C LEU A 344 11.59 2.80 14.26
N ARG A 345 12.88 2.97 14.56
CA ARG A 345 13.97 2.14 14.00
C ARG A 345 14.00 0.70 14.51
N ARG A 346 13.39 0.42 15.67
CA ARG A 346 13.32 -0.91 16.30
C ARG A 346 12.06 -1.70 15.90
N VAL A 347 11.05 -1.06 15.31
CA VAL A 347 9.87 -1.73 14.75
C VAL A 347 10.27 -2.45 13.45
N PRO A 348 10.29 -3.80 13.39
CA PRO A 348 10.87 -4.54 12.26
C PRO A 348 10.19 -4.23 10.93
N GLU A 349 8.86 -4.08 10.93
CA GLU A 349 8.04 -3.82 9.75
C GLU A 349 8.36 -2.45 9.15
N LEU A 350 8.51 -1.42 10.00
CA LEU A 350 8.88 -0.07 9.57
C LEU A 350 10.33 -0.04 9.08
N ALA A 351 11.25 -0.74 9.76
CA ALA A 351 12.65 -0.84 9.32
C ALA A 351 12.76 -1.54 7.94
N LEU A 352 12.04 -2.64 7.74
CA LEU A 352 11.99 -3.35 6.44
C LEU A 352 11.39 -2.47 5.34
N LEU A 353 10.29 -1.76 5.61
CA LEU A 353 9.70 -0.82 4.66
C LEU A 353 10.67 0.32 4.31
N ALA A 354 11.28 0.94 5.32
CA ALA A 354 12.23 2.03 5.13
C ALA A 354 13.48 1.59 4.35
N CYS A 355 14.00 0.38 4.60
CA CYS A 355 15.05 -0.24 3.79
C CYS A 355 14.65 -0.41 2.32
N ARG A 356 13.43 -0.91 2.04
CA ARG A 356 12.91 -1.04 0.66
C ARG A 356 12.78 0.32 -0.04
N VAL A 357 12.26 1.34 0.66
CA VAL A 357 12.15 2.71 0.13
C VAL A 357 13.53 3.30 -0.18
N VAL A 358 14.48 3.23 0.77
CA VAL A 358 15.86 3.70 0.61
C VAL A 358 16.57 3.02 -0.58
N TYR A 359 16.39 1.71 -0.74
CA TYR A 359 16.95 0.93 -1.84
C TYR A 359 16.35 1.36 -3.19
N THR A 360 15.03 1.41 -3.30
CA THR A 360 14.33 1.81 -4.53
C THR A 360 14.66 3.25 -4.93
N GLU A 361 14.72 4.17 -3.98
CA GLU A 361 15.11 5.56 -4.24
C GLU A 361 16.59 5.68 -4.66
N THR A 362 17.50 4.94 -4.02
CA THR A 362 18.92 4.90 -4.44
C THR A 362 19.05 4.33 -5.86
N LYS A 363 18.29 3.27 -6.18
CA LYS A 363 18.24 2.66 -7.52
C LYS A 363 17.61 3.58 -8.56
N ARG A 364 16.63 4.42 -8.18
CA ARG A 364 16.02 5.45 -9.04
C ARG A 364 17.04 6.54 -9.37
N ARG A 365 17.77 7.06 -8.38
CA ARG A 365 18.84 8.05 -8.59
C ARG A 365 19.96 7.50 -9.47
N ALA A 366 20.46 6.30 -9.19
CA ALA A 366 21.47 5.64 -10.02
C ALA A 366 20.99 5.23 -11.44
N ARG A 367 19.68 5.35 -11.74
CA ARG A 367 19.16 5.31 -13.11
C ARG A 367 19.20 6.70 -13.73
N ALA A 368 18.59 7.68 -13.08
CA ALA A 368 18.59 9.08 -13.53
C ALA A 368 20.01 9.66 -13.75
N GLU A 369 20.97 9.32 -12.88
CA GLU A 369 22.38 9.69 -13.03
C GLU A 369 23.00 9.06 -14.28
N ARG A 370 22.78 7.75 -14.53
CA ARG A 370 23.29 7.09 -15.75
C ARG A 370 22.61 7.57 -17.03
N ASP A 371 21.34 7.95 -16.97
CA ASP A 371 20.63 8.48 -18.12
C ASP A 371 21.07 9.94 -18.41
N ALA A 372 21.27 10.77 -17.38
CA ALA A 372 21.90 12.09 -17.50
C ALA A 372 23.39 12.04 -17.89
N GLU A 373 24.11 10.97 -17.52
CA GLU A 373 25.45 10.68 -18.05
C GLU A 373 25.38 10.30 -19.52
N ARG A 374 24.43 9.45 -19.95
CA ARG A 374 24.25 9.08 -21.37
C ARG A 374 23.95 10.29 -22.25
N GLU A 375 23.16 11.25 -21.76
CA GLU A 375 22.92 12.53 -22.44
C GLU A 375 24.21 13.37 -22.60
N LYS A 376 25.18 13.22 -21.70
CA LYS A 376 26.47 13.96 -21.71
C LYS A 376 27.61 13.18 -22.36
N ALA A 377 27.57 11.85 -22.35
CA ALA A 377 28.71 10.97 -22.61
C ALA A 377 28.92 10.60 -24.08
N VAL A 378 28.52 11.48 -25.01
CA VAL A 378 28.84 11.36 -26.45
C VAL A 378 30.37 11.41 -26.70
N GLN A 379 31.20 11.81 -25.71
CA GLN A 379 32.64 12.03 -25.91
C GLN A 379 33.63 11.32 -24.97
N THR A 380 33.25 10.61 -23.90
CA THR A 380 34.28 9.90 -23.08
C THR A 380 33.76 8.69 -22.31
N HIS A 381 34.43 7.54 -22.48
CA HIS A 381 34.23 6.33 -21.69
C HIS A 381 35.23 6.27 -20.52
N LYS A 382 34.74 6.31 -19.28
CA LYS A 382 35.50 5.90 -18.09
C LYS A 382 34.56 5.25 -17.07
N THR A 383 34.85 4.00 -16.71
CA THR A 383 34.06 3.21 -15.77
C THR A 383 34.70 3.24 -14.38
N SER A 384 33.93 3.66 -13.36
CA SER A 384 34.33 3.53 -11.95
C SER A 384 33.38 2.58 -11.22
N SER A 385 33.93 1.47 -10.70
CA SER A 385 33.18 0.51 -9.89
C SER A 385 33.12 1.00 -8.44
N ASN A 386 32.05 1.71 -8.07
CA ASN A 386 31.87 2.21 -6.71
C ASN A 386 30.90 1.32 -5.90
N ILE A 387 31.35 0.85 -4.73
CA ILE A 387 30.62 -0.13 -3.90
C ILE A 387 29.52 0.60 -3.10
N PRO A 388 28.23 0.23 -3.20
CA PRO A 388 27.13 1.03 -2.64
C PRO A 388 26.96 0.86 -1.11
N TYR A 389 27.72 1.65 -0.37
CA TYR A 389 27.52 1.95 1.06
C TYR A 389 26.42 3.03 1.25
N MET A 390 25.62 3.09 2.32
CA MET A 390 25.31 2.10 3.36
C MET A 390 23.83 2.34 3.76
N PRO A 391 22.92 1.34 3.80
CA PRO A 391 21.47 1.61 3.95
C PRO A 391 21.07 2.29 5.26
N ARG A 392 21.77 2.01 6.37
CA ARG A 392 21.38 2.42 7.73
C ARG A 392 21.32 3.95 7.92
N VAL A 393 22.28 4.70 7.39
CA VAL A 393 22.32 6.18 7.51
C VAL A 393 21.16 6.84 6.74
N LYS A 394 20.88 6.34 5.54
CA LYS A 394 19.73 6.78 4.74
C LYS A 394 18.40 6.45 5.43
N MET A 395 18.33 5.34 6.17
CA MET A 395 17.15 4.98 6.97
C MET A 395 16.91 5.92 8.16
N LYS A 396 17.94 6.29 8.95
CA LYS A 396 17.79 7.32 10.02
C LYS A 396 17.28 8.64 9.40
N ARG A 397 17.88 9.09 8.29
CA ARG A 397 17.47 10.30 7.58
C ARG A 397 16.01 10.24 7.06
N LEU A 398 15.56 9.09 6.58
CA LEU A 398 14.17 8.90 6.11
C LEU A 398 13.17 9.02 7.28
N PHE A 399 13.44 8.37 8.42
CA PHE A 399 12.58 8.49 9.60
C PHE A 399 12.58 9.91 10.18
N SER A 400 13.74 10.56 10.30
CA SER A 400 13.82 11.96 10.75
C SER A 400 13.04 12.89 9.83
N TRP A 401 13.15 12.72 8.51
CA TRP A 401 12.37 13.50 7.54
C TRP A 401 10.86 13.25 7.68
N ALA A 402 10.42 12.00 7.83
CA ALA A 402 9.01 11.65 7.99
C ALA A 402 8.40 12.20 9.29
N VAL A 403 9.15 12.13 10.40
CA VAL A 403 8.73 12.71 11.70
C VAL A 403 8.62 14.23 11.60
N LEU A 404 9.62 14.92 11.03
CA LEU A 404 9.56 16.36 10.78
C LEU A 404 8.36 16.75 9.91
N LYS A 405 8.10 15.99 8.84
CA LYS A 405 6.97 16.24 7.93
C LYS A 405 5.61 16.11 8.63
N LEU A 406 5.41 15.04 9.41
CA LEU A 406 4.20 14.83 10.21
C LEU A 406 4.01 15.89 11.30
N TYR A 407 5.11 16.40 11.87
CA TYR A 407 5.09 17.49 12.85
C TYR A 407 4.76 18.83 12.20
N GLU A 408 5.32 19.15 11.03
CA GLU A 408 4.96 20.33 10.23
C GLU A 408 3.48 20.35 9.84
N GLU A 409 2.92 19.19 9.48
CA GLU A 409 1.50 19.00 9.13
C GLU A 409 0.55 19.06 10.35
N GLY A 410 1.10 19.03 11.57
CA GLY A 410 0.32 18.99 12.81
C GLY A 410 -0.37 17.65 13.07
N SER A 411 0.07 16.56 12.40
CA SER A 411 -0.44 15.19 12.62
C SER A 411 0.17 14.53 13.87
N ILE A 412 1.34 15.01 14.31
CA ILE A 412 1.99 14.62 15.57
C ILE A 412 2.45 15.87 16.33
N VAL A 413 2.60 15.76 17.65
CA VAL A 413 3.15 16.83 18.51
C VAL A 413 4.20 16.29 19.46
N LEU A 414 5.04 17.20 19.98
CA LEU A 414 6.02 16.90 21.03
C LEU A 414 5.31 16.49 22.34
N TRP A 415 5.92 15.56 23.07
CA TRP A 415 5.32 14.91 24.23
C TRP A 415 6.25 14.87 25.44
N ASP A 416 6.19 15.92 26.26
CA ASP A 416 7.07 16.08 27.44
C ASP A 416 6.72 15.17 28.63
N LYS A 417 5.63 14.39 28.56
CA LYS A 417 5.28 13.47 29.66
C LYS A 417 6.20 12.24 29.62
N PRO A 418 6.63 11.71 30.79
CA PRO A 418 7.52 10.56 30.86
C PRO A 418 7.09 9.42 29.94
N LEU A 419 8.01 9.00 29.07
CA LEU A 419 7.80 7.87 28.18
C LEU A 419 7.46 6.64 29.03
N MET A 420 6.39 5.94 28.64
CA MET A 420 6.17 4.60 29.16
C MET A 420 7.33 3.72 28.70
N PRO A 421 7.98 2.97 29.61
CA PRO A 421 8.91 1.93 29.19
C PRO A 421 8.16 1.01 28.22
N VAL A 422 8.62 0.93 26.98
CA VAL A 422 8.07 -0.03 26.01
C VAL A 422 8.18 -1.40 26.68
N PRO A 423 7.08 -2.18 26.80
CA PRO A 423 7.14 -3.47 27.47
C PRO A 423 8.07 -4.41 26.69
N VAL A 424 9.32 -4.47 27.15
CA VAL A 424 10.37 -5.33 26.59
C VAL A 424 9.84 -6.74 26.68
N SER A 425 9.60 -7.37 25.52
CA SER A 425 8.83 -8.62 25.41
C SER A 425 9.60 -9.87 25.90
N GLY A 426 10.58 -9.69 26.79
CA GLY A 426 11.57 -10.69 27.18
C GLY A 426 11.23 -11.54 28.41
N LEU A 427 10.27 -11.15 29.25
CA LEU A 427 9.92 -11.88 30.48
C LEU A 427 8.41 -11.93 30.72
N ARG A 428 7.68 -12.72 29.91
CA ARG A 428 6.30 -13.14 30.25
C ARG A 428 6.35 -14.55 30.85
N PRO A 429 5.79 -14.80 32.06
CA PRO A 429 5.82 -16.11 32.66
C PRO A 429 5.06 -17.15 31.80
N PRO A 430 5.57 -18.40 31.70
CA PRO A 430 4.94 -19.45 30.92
C PRO A 430 3.61 -19.85 31.57
N GLY A 431 2.49 -19.61 30.88
CA GLY A 431 1.16 -20.05 31.33
C GLY A 431 -0.01 -19.11 30.99
N SER A 432 0.23 -17.83 30.72
CA SER A 432 -0.83 -16.88 30.31
C SER A 432 -1.11 -16.99 28.81
N GLY A 433 -1.75 -18.08 28.42
CA GLY A 433 -2.30 -18.30 27.08
C GLY A 433 -3.59 -17.51 26.87
N ASP A 434 -3.47 -16.19 26.72
CA ASP A 434 -4.33 -15.36 25.87
C ASP A 434 -3.92 -13.88 25.97
N THR A 435 -3.18 -13.42 24.96
CA THR A 435 -3.41 -12.11 24.32
C THR A 435 -2.74 -12.13 22.95
N SER A 436 -3.56 -11.90 21.93
CA SER A 436 -3.25 -11.77 20.51
C SER A 436 -1.87 -11.18 20.17
N GLY A 437 -1.11 -11.92 19.35
CA GLY A 437 0.23 -11.56 18.90
C GLY A 437 0.30 -10.46 17.84
N LEU A 438 -0.14 -9.24 18.16
CA LEU A 438 0.45 -8.03 17.58
C LEU A 438 1.94 -8.01 18.04
N TRP A 439 2.96 -8.35 17.27
CA TRP A 439 3.08 -8.39 15.80
C TRP A 439 3.90 -9.60 15.32
N LYS A 440 3.66 -10.78 15.89
CA LYS A 440 4.38 -12.01 15.49
C LYS A 440 3.81 -12.57 14.18
N THR A 441 4.37 -12.14 13.05
CA THR A 441 4.41 -13.00 11.87
C THR A 441 5.26 -14.24 12.22
N PRO A 442 4.79 -15.47 11.94
CA PRO A 442 5.64 -16.64 12.06
C PRO A 442 6.79 -16.53 11.06
N ASN A 443 7.99 -16.99 11.47
CA ASN A 443 9.19 -16.96 10.65
C ASN A 443 9.00 -17.80 9.39
N ASP A 444 8.86 -17.14 8.24
CA ASP A 444 9.40 -17.63 6.97
C ASP A 444 10.49 -16.66 6.51
N THR A 445 11.70 -17.19 6.32
CA THR A 445 12.93 -16.41 6.08
C THR A 445 12.98 -15.88 4.64
N ALA A 446 12.13 -14.91 4.32
CA ALA A 446 12.20 -14.13 3.08
C ALA A 446 13.35 -13.10 3.12
N SER A 447 14.59 -13.58 3.28
CA SER A 447 15.79 -12.76 3.16
C SER A 447 15.85 -12.13 1.78
N CYS A 448 15.97 -10.79 1.73
CA CYS A 448 16.12 -10.01 0.50
C CYS A 448 17.52 -10.19 -0.12
N SER A 449 17.82 -11.40 -0.59
CA SER A 449 19.05 -11.71 -1.30
C SER A 449 19.00 -11.11 -2.72
N SER A 450 19.95 -10.21 -3.00
CA SER A 450 20.12 -9.59 -4.32
C SER A 450 20.98 -10.48 -5.20
N VAL A 451 20.36 -11.34 -6.01
CA VAL A 451 21.08 -12.04 -7.08
C VAL A 451 21.36 -11.05 -8.22
N ASN A 452 22.63 -10.76 -8.47
CA ASN A 452 23.07 -9.90 -9.56
C ASN A 452 22.93 -10.62 -10.91
N ASN A 453 21.74 -10.58 -11.53
CA ASN A 453 21.58 -11.00 -12.92
C ASN A 453 22.15 -9.93 -13.88
N SER A 454 23.45 -10.03 -14.13
CA SER A 454 24.14 -9.40 -15.26
C SER A 454 24.49 -10.49 -16.28
N VAL A 455 23.61 -10.70 -17.27
CA VAL A 455 23.89 -11.55 -18.43
C VAL A 455 23.39 -10.88 -19.70
N PHE A 456 24.31 -10.28 -20.43
CA PHE A 456 24.25 -10.17 -21.89
C PHE A 456 25.57 -10.75 -22.44
N SER A 457 25.52 -11.97 -22.95
CA SER A 457 26.42 -12.46 -23.99
C SER A 457 25.78 -13.64 -24.70
N THR A 458 26.08 -13.76 -25.99
CA THR A 458 25.28 -14.50 -26.96
C THR A 458 25.93 -15.85 -27.31
N ALA A 459 25.10 -16.78 -27.76
CA ALA A 459 25.42 -17.94 -28.59
C ALA A 459 25.94 -19.25 -27.94
N ASN A 460 25.23 -20.31 -28.35
CA ASN A 460 25.67 -21.68 -28.64
C ASN A 460 26.09 -22.67 -27.54
N SER A 461 25.24 -23.69 -27.45
CA SER A 461 25.56 -25.13 -27.58
C SER A 461 25.78 -26.00 -26.33
N THR A 462 25.02 -27.10 -26.37
CA THR A 462 25.28 -28.44 -25.81
C THR A 462 25.22 -28.69 -24.31
N MET A 463 24.76 -29.90 -23.99
CA MET A 463 24.46 -30.40 -22.66
C MET A 463 25.74 -30.65 -21.87
N PHE A 464 25.74 -30.35 -20.57
CA PHE A 464 26.31 -31.25 -19.57
C PHE A 464 25.61 -31.03 -18.21
N SER A 465 25.26 -32.13 -17.55
CA SER A 465 24.74 -32.10 -16.18
C SER A 465 25.88 -32.06 -15.18
N SER A 466 25.80 -31.19 -14.17
CA SER A 466 26.58 -31.33 -12.94
C SER A 466 25.81 -30.79 -11.75
N THR A 467 25.55 -31.66 -10.78
CA THR A 467 25.01 -31.35 -9.46
C THR A 467 25.97 -30.44 -8.68
N GLY A 468 25.45 -29.31 -8.18
CA GLY A 468 26.21 -28.34 -7.38
C GLY A 468 25.40 -27.84 -6.20
N ALA A 469 25.30 -28.66 -5.14
CA ALA A 469 24.63 -28.28 -3.90
C ALA A 469 25.47 -27.29 -3.07
N SER A 470 25.51 -26.03 -3.50
CA SER A 470 26.18 -24.95 -2.75
C SER A 470 25.29 -24.44 -1.62
N SER A 471 25.34 -25.11 -0.47
CA SER A 471 24.73 -24.63 0.77
C SER A 471 25.53 -23.46 1.33
N SER A 472 25.30 -22.27 0.76
CA SER A 472 25.81 -21.01 1.27
C SER A 472 25.14 -20.68 2.60
N LYS A 473 25.70 -21.20 3.71
CA LYS A 473 25.40 -20.71 5.06
C LYS A 473 25.81 -19.23 5.14
N PHE A 474 24.85 -18.35 4.94
CA PHE A 474 25.05 -16.92 5.11
C PHE A 474 25.22 -16.65 6.60
N VAL A 475 26.48 -16.54 7.04
CA VAL A 475 26.82 -16.07 8.38
C VAL A 475 26.26 -14.65 8.48
N MET A 476 25.33 -14.44 9.40
CA MET A 476 24.92 -13.08 9.77
C MET A 476 26.17 -12.39 10.30
N SER A 477 26.68 -11.41 9.55
CA SER A 477 27.86 -10.64 9.94
C SER A 477 27.64 -10.05 11.33
N GLU A 478 28.69 -10.05 12.14
CA GLU A 478 28.70 -9.55 13.52
C GLU A 478 28.26 -8.06 13.61
N GLU A 479 28.21 -7.38 12.47
CA GLU A 479 27.73 -6.00 12.25
C GLU A 479 26.23 -5.77 12.55
N ASP A 480 25.40 -6.81 12.69
CA ASP A 480 24.02 -6.67 13.21
C ASP A 480 23.97 -6.49 14.75
N ALA A 481 25.08 -6.73 15.47
CA ALA A 481 25.20 -6.38 16.89
C ALA A 481 25.20 -4.86 17.17
N TYR A 482 25.33 -4.03 16.13
CA TYR A 482 25.27 -2.55 16.21
C TYR A 482 23.85 -1.96 16.10
N LEU A 483 22.83 -2.74 16.46
CA LEU A 483 21.55 -2.22 16.98
C LEU A 483 21.64 -1.86 18.48
N SER A 484 22.82 -1.46 18.94
CA SER A 484 23.06 -0.95 20.29
C SER A 484 22.05 0.15 20.62
N ASP A 485 21.53 0.15 21.85
CA ASP A 485 20.66 1.22 22.31
C ASP A 485 21.33 2.58 22.10
N PRO A 486 20.55 3.63 21.74
CA PRO A 486 21.11 4.96 21.54
C PRO A 486 21.88 5.38 22.80
N PRO A 487 23.02 6.07 22.66
CA PRO A 487 23.80 6.50 23.82
C PRO A 487 22.92 7.32 24.75
N MET A 488 22.98 7.03 26.05
CA MET A 488 22.05 7.55 27.08
C MET A 488 21.98 9.09 27.19
N TYR A 489 22.84 9.81 26.49
CA TYR A 489 22.89 11.27 26.43
C TYR A 489 22.15 11.89 25.22
N GLU A 490 21.71 11.10 24.23
CA GLU A 490 20.76 11.59 23.21
C GLU A 490 19.34 11.53 23.81
N GLU A 491 18.87 12.65 24.36
CA GLU A 491 17.47 12.85 24.76
C GLU A 491 16.57 12.84 23.51
N ASP A 492 16.19 11.63 23.09
CA ASP A 492 15.35 11.33 21.94
C ASP A 492 13.98 12.01 22.12
N GLU A 493 13.68 13.04 21.32
CA GLU A 493 12.38 13.73 21.33
C GLU A 493 11.22 12.71 21.21
N ALA A 494 10.27 12.82 22.14
CA ALA A 494 9.08 12.00 22.18
C ALA A 494 7.95 12.68 21.41
N TYR A 495 7.27 11.93 20.54
CA TYR A 495 6.13 12.39 19.77
C TYR A 495 4.88 11.58 20.08
N VAL A 496 3.72 12.21 20.01
CA VAL A 496 2.41 11.54 20.09
C VAL A 496 1.55 11.95 18.89
N SER A 497 0.78 10.99 18.36
CA SER A 497 -0.19 11.27 17.29
C SER A 497 -1.30 12.18 17.81
N VAL A 498 -1.65 13.21 17.03
CA VAL A 498 -2.78 14.07 17.33
C VAL A 498 -4.06 13.27 17.10
N THR A 499 -4.90 13.20 18.12
CA THR A 499 -6.23 12.57 18.07
C THR A 499 -7.25 13.51 18.71
N PRO A 500 -8.54 13.43 18.33
CA PRO A 500 -9.59 14.20 18.99
C PRO A 500 -9.58 14.04 20.51
N THR A 501 -9.39 12.80 20.98
CA THR A 501 -9.28 12.50 22.42
C THR A 501 -8.08 13.17 23.10
N LEU A 502 -6.99 13.50 22.38
CA LEU A 502 -5.80 14.18 22.94
C LEU A 502 -6.10 15.66 23.17
N LEU A 503 -6.72 16.30 22.18
CA LEU A 503 -7.06 17.71 22.22
C LEU A 503 -8.30 18.00 23.07
N ALA A 504 -9.13 16.98 23.35
CA ALA A 504 -10.40 17.16 24.04
C ALA A 504 -10.30 17.83 25.42
N ALA A 505 -9.21 17.67 26.16
CA ALA A 505 -9.02 18.39 27.43
C ALA A 505 -8.76 19.90 27.21
N PRO A 506 -7.69 20.32 26.52
CA PRO A 506 -7.43 21.75 26.32
C PRO A 506 -8.47 22.44 25.42
N VAL A 507 -9.09 21.74 24.46
CA VAL A 507 -10.21 22.29 23.67
C VAL A 507 -11.43 22.56 24.55
N ARG A 508 -11.83 21.63 25.45
CA ARG A 508 -12.94 21.88 26.41
C ARG A 508 -12.63 23.06 27.35
N GLU A 509 -11.38 23.24 27.75
CA GLU A 509 -10.96 24.35 28.62
C GLU A 509 -11.06 25.71 27.91
N ILE A 510 -10.54 25.83 26.69
CA ILE A 510 -10.69 27.02 25.86
C ILE A 510 -12.15 27.29 25.53
N MET A 511 -12.95 26.26 25.20
CA MET A 511 -14.39 26.40 24.98
C MET A 511 -15.11 26.96 26.21
N ARG A 512 -14.78 26.45 27.40
CA ARG A 512 -15.33 26.93 28.67
C ARG A 512 -14.94 28.39 28.94
N ALA A 513 -13.66 28.75 28.73
CA ALA A 513 -13.16 30.10 28.92
C ALA A 513 -13.77 31.12 27.95
N LYS A 514 -14.06 30.70 26.70
CA LYS A 514 -14.72 31.51 25.66
C LYS A 514 -16.26 31.53 25.78
N GLY A 515 -16.84 30.86 26.78
CA GLY A 515 -18.30 30.79 26.96
C GLY A 515 -19.03 29.97 25.89
N ILE A 516 -18.32 29.12 25.14
CA ILE A 516 -18.87 28.25 24.08
C ILE A 516 -19.74 27.18 24.75
N ARG A 517 -21.06 27.29 24.61
CA ARG A 517 -22.03 26.28 25.06
C ARG A 517 -23.01 25.96 23.93
N GLY A 518 -23.09 24.68 23.56
CA GLY A 518 -24.03 24.18 22.56
C GLY A 518 -23.65 24.48 21.11
N LYS A 519 -24.49 24.00 20.18
CA LYS A 519 -24.24 23.93 18.73
C LYS A 519 -24.34 25.28 17.98
N SER A 520 -24.67 26.38 18.66
CA SER A 520 -24.88 27.71 18.06
C SER A 520 -23.72 28.69 18.28
N ALA A 521 -22.60 28.22 18.85
CA ALA A 521 -21.48 29.09 19.20
C ALA A 521 -20.76 29.64 17.96
N LYS A 522 -20.64 30.98 17.88
CA LYS A 522 -19.99 31.70 16.77
C LYS A 522 -18.46 31.55 16.71
N VAL A 523 -17.85 30.79 17.61
CA VAL A 523 -16.40 30.64 17.70
C VAL A 523 -15.97 29.41 16.91
N GLY A 524 -15.46 29.64 15.70
CA GLY A 524 -14.96 28.58 14.83
C GLY A 524 -13.65 27.96 15.33
N ALA A 525 -13.34 26.76 14.81
CA ALA A 525 -12.15 26.00 15.17
C ALA A 525 -10.83 26.77 15.02
N GLU A 526 -10.74 27.73 14.10
CA GLU A 526 -9.55 28.60 13.97
C GLU A 526 -9.24 29.44 15.21
N GLU A 527 -10.25 29.99 15.89
CA GLU A 527 -10.03 30.82 17.08
C GLU A 527 -9.61 29.95 18.28
N VAL A 528 -10.19 28.75 18.41
CA VAL A 528 -9.75 27.75 19.39
C VAL A 528 -8.31 27.30 19.10
N THR A 529 -7.97 27.06 17.83
CA THR A 529 -6.60 26.74 17.38
C THR A 529 -5.62 27.88 17.70
N ARG A 530 -6.03 29.13 17.50
CA ARG A 530 -5.24 30.33 17.81
C ARG A 530 -4.99 30.48 19.32
N CYS A 531 -5.95 30.12 20.16
CA CYS A 531 -5.76 30.02 21.61
C CYS A 531 -4.79 28.89 21.98
N LEU A 532 -4.99 27.65 21.50
CA LEU A 532 -4.10 26.51 21.76
C LEU A 532 -2.63 26.85 21.45
N ARG A 533 -2.36 27.40 20.26
CA ARG A 533 -1.01 27.78 19.80
C ARG A 533 -0.37 28.90 20.63
N ARG A 534 -1.15 29.69 21.37
CA ARG A 534 -0.67 30.78 22.23
C ARG A 534 -0.40 30.30 23.66
N GLU A 535 -1.23 29.39 24.16
CA GLU A 535 -1.16 28.89 25.54
C GLU A 535 -0.06 27.85 25.74
N ASP A 536 0.21 27.00 24.73
CA ASP A 536 1.19 25.92 24.83
C ASP A 536 1.87 25.65 23.47
N ALA A 537 3.20 25.74 23.47
CA ALA A 537 4.04 25.62 22.28
C ALA A 537 3.95 24.24 21.59
N ARG A 538 3.54 23.18 22.30
CA ARG A 538 3.32 21.85 21.69
C ARG A 538 2.26 21.89 20.60
N TRP A 539 1.26 22.76 20.73
CA TRP A 539 0.17 22.89 19.77
C TRP A 539 0.48 23.82 18.60
N ALA A 540 1.67 24.43 18.55
CA ALA A 540 2.06 25.45 17.56
C ALA A 540 1.81 25.05 16.09
N ARG A 541 1.89 23.74 15.77
CA ARG A 541 1.68 23.20 14.43
C ARG A 541 0.29 22.61 14.17
N ILE A 542 -0.57 22.47 15.16
CA ILE A 542 -1.90 21.86 14.99
C ILE A 542 -2.75 22.68 14.03
N GLY A 543 -3.33 22.02 13.02
CA GLY A 543 -4.28 22.60 12.07
C GLY A 543 -5.70 22.68 12.63
N ALA A 544 -6.51 23.61 12.11
CA ALA A 544 -7.88 23.81 12.55
C ALA A 544 -8.77 22.57 12.34
N TRP A 545 -8.48 21.75 11.32
CA TRP A 545 -9.17 20.48 11.04
C TRP A 545 -9.19 19.52 12.24
N ALA A 546 -8.09 19.42 12.99
CA ALA A 546 -7.99 18.53 14.15
C ALA A 546 -8.80 19.07 15.35
N VAL A 547 -8.87 20.39 15.47
CA VAL A 547 -9.66 21.08 16.50
C VAL A 547 -11.15 21.00 16.18
N GLU A 548 -11.53 21.08 14.90
CA GLU A 548 -12.90 20.87 14.42
C GLU A 548 -13.39 19.44 14.71
N GLU A 549 -12.63 18.40 14.31
CA GLU A 549 -12.94 16.99 14.66
C GLU A 549 -13.06 16.78 16.19
N THR A 550 -12.25 17.51 16.97
CA THR A 550 -12.32 17.49 18.44
C THR A 550 -13.58 18.17 18.98
N MET A 551 -13.96 19.32 18.43
CA MET A 551 -15.16 20.05 18.83
C MET A 551 -16.42 19.27 18.49
N ASP A 552 -16.49 18.65 17.32
CA ASP A 552 -17.60 17.77 16.92
C ASP A 552 -17.74 16.56 17.86
N MET A 553 -16.61 15.94 18.25
CA MET A 553 -16.61 14.87 19.24
C MET A 553 -17.13 15.34 20.60
N ILE A 554 -16.68 16.51 21.11
CA ILE A 554 -17.12 17.09 22.39
C ILE A 554 -18.61 17.49 22.36
N LEU A 555 -19.12 17.95 21.22
CA LEU A 555 -20.51 18.38 21.05
C LEU A 555 -21.48 17.23 20.71
N GLY A 556 -20.94 16.03 20.49
CA GLY A 556 -21.67 14.77 20.36
C GLY A 556 -21.71 13.92 21.65
N GLU A 557 -20.84 14.23 22.63
CA GLU A 557 -20.89 13.75 24.02
C GLU A 557 -21.99 14.47 24.84
#